data_AF-A0AAU7NPD6-F1
#
_entry.id   AF-A0AAU7NPD6-F1
#
_cell.length_a   1.000
_cell.length_b   1.000
_cell.length_c   1.000
_cell.angle_alpha   90.00
_cell.angle_beta   90.00
_cell.angle_gamma   90.00
#
_symmetry.space_group_name_H-M   'P 1'
#
loop_
_entity.id
_entity.type
_entity.pdbx_description
1 polymer ?
#
loop_
_entity_poly.entity_id
_entity_poly.type
_entity_poly.pdbx_seq_one_letter_code
_entity_poly.pdbx_strand_id
1 'polypeptide(L)'
;MIIWDILDYGFFAQSLYEYYQCSSTDNAINLGLDAIGLFPGIPALGTLRRIDDAVDVTKKADTLQPGPFAKESIPAHRGKPTAAEQRQVNELMEKNGCHTCGTKNPGTKSGNAVADHQPAQALGEPKEFFPHCINCARRQGGQVRQEKLKRGN
;
A
#
# COMPACT_ATOMS: atom_id res chain seq x y z
N MET A 1 11.01 29.61 17.97
CA MET A 1 9.84 29.55 17.06
C MET A 1 10.18 29.07 15.66
N ILE A 2 11.44 29.19 15.16
CA ILE A 2 11.80 28.82 13.77
C ILE A 2 12.21 27.34 13.60
N ILE A 3 12.68 26.68 14.67
CA ILE A 3 13.20 25.30 14.60
C ILE A 3 12.06 24.25 14.58
N TRP A 4 10.94 24.53 15.26
CA TRP A 4 9.79 23.63 15.31
C TRP A 4 9.14 23.49 13.92
N ASP A 5 8.91 24.62 13.24
CA ASP A 5 8.34 24.65 11.89
C ASP A 5 9.14 23.81 10.87
N ILE A 6 10.48 23.88 10.86
CA ILE A 6 11.31 23.17 9.86
C ILE A 6 11.20 21.65 9.99
N LEU A 7 11.16 21.13 11.22
CA LEU A 7 11.04 19.69 11.45
C LEU A 7 9.66 19.18 11.05
N ASP A 8 8.60 19.93 11.39
CA ASP A 8 7.22 19.57 11.05
C ASP A 8 6.99 19.61 9.52
N TYR A 9 7.57 20.59 8.81
CA TYR A 9 7.58 20.60 7.33
C TYR A 9 8.34 19.41 6.74
N GLY A 10 9.43 18.96 7.37
CA GLY A 10 10.20 17.80 6.94
C GLY A 10 9.39 16.50 7.01
N PHE A 11 8.73 16.25 8.15
CA PHE A 11 7.86 15.09 8.33
C PHE A 11 6.67 15.12 7.38
N PHE A 12 5.99 16.27 7.26
CA PHE A 12 4.90 16.42 6.30
C PHE A 12 5.35 16.18 4.86
N ALA A 13 6.49 16.73 4.44
CA ALA A 13 7.02 16.51 3.08
C ALA A 13 7.36 15.04 2.84
N GLN A 14 7.89 14.34 3.85
CA GLN A 14 8.16 12.90 3.77
C GLN A 14 6.86 12.10 3.67
N SER A 15 5.87 12.35 4.54
CA SER A 15 4.58 11.66 4.49
C SER A 15 3.81 11.98 3.21
N LEU A 16 3.94 13.19 2.67
CA LEU A 16 3.37 13.57 1.37
C LEU A 16 4.06 12.82 0.23
N TYR A 17 5.39 12.67 0.29
CA TYR A 17 6.13 11.87 -0.68
C TYR A 17 5.74 10.39 -0.58
N GLU A 18 5.63 9.82 0.62
CA GLU A 18 5.20 8.43 0.83
C GLU A 18 3.76 8.21 0.32
N TYR A 19 2.85 9.15 0.59
CA TYR A 19 1.48 9.12 0.07
C TYR A 19 1.44 9.26 -1.46
N TYR A 20 2.27 10.14 -2.04
CA TYR A 20 2.39 10.26 -3.49
C TYR A 20 2.90 8.97 -4.14
N GLN A 21 3.91 8.33 -3.53
CA GLN A 21 4.45 7.08 -4.04
C GLN A 21 3.46 5.92 -3.89
N CYS A 22 2.65 5.94 -2.85
CA CYS A 22 1.64 4.95 -2.58
C CYS A 22 0.50 5.58 -1.77
N SER A 23 -0.63 5.82 -2.41
CA SER A 23 -1.85 6.31 -1.75
C SER A 23 -2.55 5.18 -0.99
N SER A 24 -1.84 4.60 0.00
CA SER A 24 -2.39 3.65 0.95
C SER A 24 -3.03 4.38 2.12
N THR A 25 -3.94 3.69 2.82
CA THR A 25 -4.55 4.19 4.06
C THR A 25 -3.50 4.59 5.09
N ASP A 26 -2.44 3.78 5.26
CA ASP A 26 -1.39 4.05 6.25
C ASP A 26 -0.63 5.34 5.92
N ASN A 27 -0.33 5.58 4.64
CA ASN A 27 0.36 6.80 4.20
C ASN A 27 -0.57 8.03 4.25
N ALA A 28 -1.88 7.85 4.03
CA ALA A 28 -2.87 8.90 4.17
C ALA A 28 -3.03 9.36 5.62
N ILE A 29 -3.00 8.41 6.57
CA ILE A 29 -3.04 8.69 8.01
C ILE A 29 -1.79 9.47 8.43
N ASN A 30 -0.60 9.00 8.04
CA ASN A 30 0.66 9.69 8.35
C ASN A 30 0.67 11.11 7.77
N LEU A 31 0.25 11.26 6.50
CA LEU A 31 0.12 12.57 5.87
C LEU A 31 -0.85 13.48 6.62
N GLY A 32 -2.01 12.96 7.02
CA GLY A 32 -2.99 13.72 7.80
C GLY A 32 -2.47 14.14 9.18
N LEU A 33 -1.78 13.24 9.88
CA LEU A 33 -1.16 13.52 11.18
C LEU A 33 -0.12 14.63 11.07
N ASP A 34 0.78 14.53 10.09
CA ASP A 34 1.83 15.51 9.88
C ASP A 34 1.26 16.84 9.36
N ALA A 35 0.19 16.81 8.56
CA ALA A 35 -0.50 18.02 8.12
C ALA A 35 -1.09 18.81 9.30
N ILE A 36 -1.57 18.09 10.33
CA ILE A 36 -2.09 18.72 11.55
C ILE A 36 -0.95 19.32 12.38
N GLY A 37 0.22 18.69 12.39
CA GLY A 37 1.44 19.22 13.02
C GLY A 37 1.87 20.59 12.47
N LEU A 38 1.47 20.93 11.24
CA LEU A 38 1.74 22.24 10.64
C LEU A 38 0.85 23.38 11.15
N PHE A 39 -0.20 23.09 11.94
CA PHE A 39 -1.09 24.12 12.47
C PHE A 39 -0.52 24.73 13.77
N PRO A 40 -0.28 26.06 13.82
CA PRO A 40 0.20 26.70 15.03
C PRO A 40 -0.86 26.65 16.13
N GLY A 41 -0.55 26.01 17.25
CA GLY A 41 -1.35 26.06 18.49
C GLY A 41 -2.22 24.85 18.81
N ILE A 42 -2.06 23.72 18.12
CA ILE A 42 -2.72 22.45 18.51
C ILE A 42 -1.75 21.66 19.41
N PRO A 43 -1.98 21.55 20.73
CA PRO A 43 -1.22 20.60 21.54
C PRO A 43 -1.53 19.19 21.04
N ALA A 44 -0.49 18.40 20.79
CA ALA A 44 -0.51 17.06 20.19
C ALA A 44 -1.45 16.01 20.85
N LEU A 45 -2.19 16.37 21.90
CA LEU A 45 -2.98 15.48 22.74
C LEU A 45 -4.50 15.49 22.42
N GLY A 46 -5.02 16.49 21.71
CA GLY A 46 -6.47 16.65 21.47
C GLY A 46 -7.04 15.99 20.20
N THR A 47 -6.17 15.41 19.36
CA THR A 47 -6.48 15.06 17.96
C THR A 47 -6.93 13.61 17.76
N LEU A 48 -6.72 12.73 18.74
CA LEU A 48 -6.96 11.27 18.63
C LEU A 48 -8.38 10.91 18.18
N ARG A 49 -9.40 11.65 18.62
CA ARG A 49 -10.81 11.26 18.41
C ARG A 49 -11.38 11.64 17.03
N ARG A 50 -10.78 12.58 16.29
CA ARG A 50 -11.18 12.90 14.90
C ARG A 50 -10.49 12.00 13.86
N ILE A 51 -9.39 11.37 14.26
CA ILE A 51 -8.66 10.42 13.44
C ILE A 51 -9.54 9.18 13.22
N ASP A 52 -10.26 8.71 14.26
CA ASP A 52 -11.14 7.55 14.15
C ASP A 52 -12.21 7.68 13.04
N ASP A 53 -12.82 8.86 12.91
CA ASP A 53 -13.85 9.12 11.89
C ASP A 53 -13.27 9.22 10.46
N ALA A 54 -12.05 9.76 10.32
CA ALA A 54 -11.33 9.78 9.03
C ALA A 54 -10.77 8.39 8.66
N VAL A 55 -10.44 7.58 9.66
CA VAL A 55 -9.99 6.19 9.53
C VAL A 55 -11.14 5.27 9.09
N ASP A 56 -12.37 5.52 9.53
CA ASP A 56 -13.55 4.71 9.15
C ASP A 56 -13.99 4.93 7.69
N VAL A 57 -13.84 6.17 7.18
CA VAL A 57 -14.08 6.49 5.76
C VAL A 57 -13.00 5.89 4.84
N THR A 58 -11.81 5.58 5.39
CA THR A 58 -10.66 5.02 4.66
C THR A 58 -10.43 3.54 4.98
N LYS A 59 -11.50 2.72 4.94
CA LYS A 59 -11.44 1.25 5.04
C LYS A 59 -10.14 0.68 4.46
N LYS A 60 -9.33 0.07 5.32
CA LYS A 60 -8.13 -0.70 4.97
C LYS A 60 -8.46 -1.64 3.79
N ALA A 61 -8.07 -1.28 2.57
CA ALA A 61 -8.29 -2.15 1.41
C ALA A 61 -7.60 -3.49 1.66
N ASP A 62 -8.35 -4.57 1.82
CA ASP A 62 -7.79 -5.88 2.15
C ASP A 62 -6.97 -6.39 0.97
N THR A 63 -5.69 -6.70 1.20
CA THR A 63 -4.78 -7.13 0.12
C THR A 63 -4.81 -8.65 -0.10
N LEU A 64 -5.56 -9.39 0.73
CA LEU A 64 -5.79 -10.83 0.54
C LEU A 64 -6.76 -11.16 -0.60
N GLN A 65 -7.36 -10.14 -1.20
CA GLN A 65 -8.26 -10.23 -2.34
C GLN A 65 -7.86 -9.19 -3.40
N PRO A 66 -8.29 -9.35 -4.66
CA PRO A 66 -8.18 -8.30 -5.66
C PRO A 66 -8.77 -6.98 -5.13
N GLY A 67 -8.01 -5.91 -5.34
CA GLY A 67 -8.34 -4.58 -4.83
C GLY A 67 -9.21 -3.78 -5.78
N PRO A 68 -9.62 -2.55 -5.41
CA PRO A 68 -10.51 -1.72 -6.22
C PRO A 68 -9.94 -1.30 -7.59
N PHE A 69 -8.63 -1.45 -7.80
CA PHE A 69 -7.96 -1.13 -9.06
C PHE A 69 -7.57 -2.40 -9.86
N ALA A 70 -8.03 -3.58 -9.43
CA ALA A 70 -7.78 -4.86 -10.11
C ALA A 70 -8.56 -4.97 -11.43
N LYS A 71 -8.07 -4.31 -12.49
CA LYS A 71 -8.73 -4.28 -13.81
C LYS A 71 -8.36 -5.45 -14.70
N GLU A 72 -7.09 -5.83 -14.71
CA GLU A 72 -6.52 -6.87 -15.58
C GLU A 72 -5.46 -7.65 -14.81
N SER A 73 -5.33 -8.94 -15.14
CA SER A 73 -4.38 -9.90 -14.57
C SER A 73 -3.77 -10.74 -15.69
N ILE A 74 -2.74 -11.51 -15.34
CA ILE A 74 -2.29 -12.65 -16.14
C ILE A 74 -2.46 -13.94 -15.32
N PRO A 75 -2.53 -15.12 -15.95
CA PRO A 75 -2.57 -16.39 -15.22
C PRO A 75 -1.39 -16.51 -14.26
N ALA A 76 -1.65 -16.91 -13.01
CA ALA A 76 -0.61 -17.21 -12.05
C ALA A 76 -0.36 -18.70 -11.90
N HIS A 77 0.77 -18.98 -11.29
CA HIS A 77 1.16 -20.30 -10.83
C HIS A 77 1.92 -20.14 -9.51
N ARG A 78 2.25 -21.27 -8.86
CA ARG A 78 3.11 -21.25 -7.67
C ARG A 78 4.53 -20.81 -8.02
N GLY A 79 5.17 -20.04 -7.14
CA GLY A 79 6.57 -19.67 -7.26
C GLY A 79 6.77 -18.25 -7.78
N LYS A 80 7.87 -18.03 -8.50
CA LYS A 80 8.20 -16.70 -9.06
C LYS A 80 7.72 -16.60 -10.51
N PRO A 81 7.26 -15.43 -10.96
CA PRO A 81 6.97 -15.23 -12.37
C PRO A 81 8.23 -15.44 -13.21
N THR A 82 8.05 -15.95 -14.41
CA THR A 82 9.05 -15.94 -15.47
C THR A 82 9.36 -14.50 -15.92
N ALA A 83 10.45 -14.31 -16.67
CA ALA A 83 10.78 -13.00 -17.20
C ALA A 83 9.72 -12.45 -18.18
N ALA A 84 9.00 -13.33 -18.88
CA ALA A 84 7.93 -12.92 -19.79
C ALA A 84 6.69 -12.47 -19.02
N GLU A 85 6.28 -13.23 -18.01
CA GLU A 85 5.17 -12.86 -17.12
C GLU A 85 5.49 -11.57 -16.36
N GLN A 86 6.72 -11.41 -15.87
CA GLN A 86 7.14 -10.19 -15.17
C GLN A 86 7.03 -8.94 -16.06
N ARG A 87 7.34 -9.05 -17.36
CA ARG A 87 7.14 -7.95 -18.32
C ARG A 87 5.66 -7.61 -18.46
N GLN A 88 4.80 -8.61 -18.59
CA GLN A 88 3.35 -8.39 -18.66
C GLN A 88 2.80 -7.74 -17.38
N VAL A 89 3.25 -8.17 -16.20
CA VAL A 89 2.87 -7.55 -14.94
C VAL A 89 3.35 -6.09 -14.87
N ASN A 90 4.55 -5.79 -15.37
CA ASN A 90 5.04 -4.40 -15.44
C ASN A 90 4.18 -3.55 -16.40
N GLU A 91 3.83 -4.07 -17.58
CA GLU A 91 2.93 -3.39 -18.52
C GLU A 91 1.55 -3.12 -17.88
N LEU A 92 1.00 -4.09 -17.14
CA LEU A 92 -0.23 -3.89 -16.39
C LEU A 92 -0.09 -2.84 -15.28
N MET A 93 1.06 -2.77 -14.61
CA MET A 93 1.34 -1.72 -13.63
C MET A 93 1.37 -0.33 -14.28
N GLU A 94 2.01 -0.19 -15.43
CA GLU A 94 2.06 1.09 -16.16
C GLU A 94 0.67 1.50 -16.67
N LYS A 95 -0.12 0.53 -17.16
CA LYS A 95 -1.46 0.76 -17.68
C LYS A 95 -2.45 1.10 -16.58
N ASN A 96 -2.59 0.23 -15.60
CA ASN A 96 -3.68 0.20 -14.63
C ASN A 96 -3.25 0.59 -13.20
N GLY A 97 -1.96 0.56 -12.90
CA GLY A 97 -1.44 0.78 -11.55
C GLY A 97 -1.57 -0.44 -10.65
N CYS A 98 -1.11 -0.28 -9.42
CA CYS A 98 -1.20 -1.25 -8.34
C CYS A 98 -2.66 -1.62 -8.11
N HIS A 99 -3.00 -2.91 -8.14
CA HIS A 99 -4.38 -3.35 -8.03
C HIS A 99 -5.05 -2.98 -6.70
N THR A 100 -4.26 -2.71 -5.66
CA THR A 100 -4.72 -2.33 -4.32
C THR A 100 -4.93 -0.82 -4.18
N CYS A 101 -3.93 -0.01 -4.55
CA CYS A 101 -3.93 1.44 -4.26
C CYS A 101 -3.85 2.34 -5.51
N GLY A 102 -3.74 1.77 -6.71
CA GLY A 102 -3.75 2.50 -7.97
C GLY A 102 -2.43 3.17 -8.36
N THR A 103 -1.41 3.20 -7.48
CA THR A 103 -0.11 3.80 -7.84
C THR A 103 0.53 3.09 -9.03
N LYS A 104 1.08 3.86 -9.97
CA LYS A 104 1.86 3.31 -11.10
C LYS A 104 3.33 3.12 -10.76
N ASN A 105 3.80 3.64 -9.62
CA ASN A 105 5.16 3.41 -9.17
C ASN A 105 5.25 2.09 -8.38
N PRO A 106 6.02 1.09 -8.86
CA PRO A 106 6.20 -0.15 -8.12
C PRO A 106 6.99 0.01 -6.82
N GLY A 107 7.87 1.01 -6.71
CA GLY A 107 8.66 1.29 -5.51
C GLY A 107 9.72 0.23 -5.18
N THR A 108 9.90 -0.79 -6.02
CA THR A 108 10.97 -1.78 -5.88
C THR A 108 12.30 -1.20 -6.37
N LYS A 109 13.42 -1.71 -5.86
CA LYS A 109 14.77 -1.28 -6.30
C LYS A 109 15.04 -1.60 -7.77
N SER A 110 14.42 -2.66 -8.30
CA SER A 110 14.58 -3.06 -9.71
C SER A 110 13.71 -2.26 -10.67
N GLY A 111 12.74 -1.48 -10.16
CA GLY A 111 11.71 -0.85 -10.98
C GLY A 111 10.63 -1.81 -11.47
N ASN A 112 10.69 -3.10 -11.12
CA ASN A 112 9.65 -4.07 -11.49
C ASN A 112 8.48 -4.01 -10.50
N ALA A 113 7.25 -4.15 -10.99
CA ALA A 113 6.09 -4.42 -10.16
C ALA A 113 6.23 -5.78 -9.48
N VAL A 114 5.65 -5.91 -8.29
CA VAL A 114 5.52 -7.21 -7.63
C VAL A 114 4.36 -7.94 -8.31
N ALA A 115 4.62 -9.16 -8.80
CA ALA A 115 3.57 -10.05 -9.27
C ALA A 115 2.85 -10.65 -8.06
N ASP A 116 1.69 -10.08 -7.74
CA ASP A 116 0.92 -10.47 -6.58
C ASP A 116 0.05 -11.69 -6.87
N HIS A 117 0.20 -12.72 -6.05
CA HIS A 117 -0.59 -13.94 -6.18
C HIS A 117 -1.97 -13.70 -5.55
N GLN A 118 -3.03 -13.83 -6.34
CA GLN A 118 -4.41 -13.84 -5.85
C GLN A 118 -5.07 -15.20 -6.11
N PRO A 119 -5.47 -15.95 -5.05
CA PRO A 119 -5.13 -15.72 -3.64
C PRO A 119 -3.62 -15.90 -3.37
N ALA A 120 -3.14 -15.40 -2.24
CA ALA A 120 -1.75 -15.56 -1.84
C ALA A 120 -1.38 -17.05 -1.74
N GLN A 121 -0.22 -17.44 -2.29
CA GLN A 121 0.22 -18.84 -2.37
C GLN A 121 0.22 -19.59 -1.03
N ALA A 122 0.45 -18.88 0.08
CA ALA A 122 0.45 -19.48 1.42
C ALA A 122 -0.96 -19.78 1.95
N LEU A 123 -2.01 -19.26 1.31
CA LEU A 123 -3.42 -19.37 1.71
C LEU A 123 -4.27 -20.18 0.73
N GLY A 124 -3.77 -20.48 -0.47
CA GLY A 124 -4.45 -21.26 -1.50
C GLY A 124 -3.65 -21.36 -2.80
N GLU A 125 -4.24 -22.00 -3.82
CA GLU A 125 -3.65 -22.03 -5.16
C GLU A 125 -3.80 -20.67 -5.85
N PRO A 126 -2.68 -20.01 -6.23
CA PRO A 126 -2.74 -18.77 -6.99
C PRO A 126 -3.39 -18.99 -8.35
N LYS A 127 -4.28 -18.08 -8.74
CA LYS A 127 -4.96 -18.11 -10.04
C LYS A 127 -4.52 -16.97 -10.94
N GLU A 128 -4.27 -15.82 -10.33
CA GLU A 128 -4.00 -14.58 -11.05
C GLU A 128 -2.79 -13.85 -10.47
N PHE A 129 -2.01 -13.25 -11.37
CA PHE A 129 -0.99 -12.28 -11.05
C PHE A 129 -1.54 -10.89 -11.34
N PHE A 130 -1.66 -10.10 -10.28
CA PHE A 130 -1.98 -8.68 -10.40
C PHE A 130 -0.73 -7.82 -10.18
N PRO A 131 -0.65 -6.63 -10.81
CA PRO A 131 0.43 -5.68 -10.55
C PRO A 131 0.29 -5.10 -9.14
N HIS A 132 1.38 -5.15 -8.37
CA HIS A 132 1.37 -4.69 -6.98
C HIS A 132 2.62 -3.86 -6.66
N CYS A 133 2.46 -2.79 -5.89
CA CYS A 133 3.59 -2.00 -5.41
C CYS A 133 4.21 -2.66 -4.17
N ILE A 134 5.48 -2.33 -3.88
CA ILE A 134 6.21 -2.94 -2.76
C ILE A 134 5.54 -2.69 -1.40
N ASN A 135 4.87 -1.55 -1.22
CA ASN A 135 4.23 -1.19 0.04
C ASN A 135 3.00 -2.07 0.29
N CYS A 136 2.13 -2.22 -0.71
CA CYS A 136 0.96 -3.09 -0.59
C CYS A 136 1.35 -4.58 -0.55
N ALA A 137 2.40 -5.00 -1.27
CA ALA A 137 2.92 -6.36 -1.19
C ALA A 137 3.45 -6.71 0.22
N ARG A 138 4.15 -5.79 0.89
CA ARG A 138 4.58 -5.96 2.29
C ARG A 138 3.39 -6.05 3.24
N ARG A 139 2.38 -5.21 3.04
CA ARG A 139 1.14 -5.25 3.81
C ARG A 139 0.42 -6.60 3.64
N GLN A 140 0.39 -7.15 2.42
CA GLN A 140 -0.14 -8.48 2.17
C GLN A 140 0.62 -9.56 2.92
N GLY A 141 1.96 -9.52 2.92
CA GLY A 141 2.76 -10.45 3.72
C GLY A 141 2.37 -10.46 5.21
N GLY A 142 2.09 -9.27 5.76
CA GLY A 142 1.56 -9.13 7.12
C GLY A 142 0.17 -9.76 7.31
N GLN A 143 -0.77 -9.48 6.40
CA GLN A 143 -2.12 -10.04 6.45
C GLN A 143 -2.13 -11.56 6.27
N VAL A 144 -1.31 -12.09 5.34
CA VAL A 144 -1.13 -13.54 5.12
C VAL A 144 -0.64 -14.21 6.39
N ARG A 145 0.35 -13.62 7.09
CA ARG A 145 0.84 -14.16 8.36
C ARG A 145 -0.27 -14.24 9.40
N GLN A 146 -1.09 -13.19 9.54
CA GLN A 146 -2.20 -13.18 10.50
C GLN A 146 -3.26 -14.21 10.13
N GLU A 147 -3.59 -14.34 8.84
CA GLU A 147 -4.57 -15.29 8.36
C GLU A 147 -4.13 -16.74 8.57
N LYS A 148 -2.84 -17.04 8.37
CA LYS A 148 -2.27 -18.35 8.73
C LYS A 148 -2.46 -18.69 10.22
N LEU A 149 -2.14 -17.75 11.11
CA LEU A 149 -2.30 -17.94 12.56
C LEU A 149 -3.76 -18.20 12.94
N LYS A 150 -4.71 -17.50 12.31
CA LYS A 150 -6.15 -17.73 12.54
C LYS A 150 -6.62 -19.11 12.08
N ARG A 151 -6.02 -19.63 11.00
CA ARG A 151 -6.31 -20.98 10.48
C ARG A 151 -5.62 -22.11 11.25
N GLY A 152 -4.75 -21.79 12.21
CA GLY A 152 -3.95 -22.78 12.94
C GLY A 152 -2.80 -23.38 12.11
N ASN A 153 -2.30 -22.65 11.10
CA ASN A 153 -1.26 -23.07 10.15
C ASN A 153 0.08 -22.33 10.29
#